data_AF-A0A1Q8AXS8-F1
#
_entry.id   AF-A0A1Q8AXS8-F1
#
_cell.length_a   1.000
_cell.length_b   1.000
_cell.length_c   1.000
_cell.angle_alpha   90.00
_cell.angle_beta   90.00
_cell.angle_gamma   90.00
#
_symmetry.space_group_name_H-M   'P 1'
#
loop_
_entity.id
_entity.type
_entity.pdbx_description
1 polymer ?
#
loop_
_entity_poly.entity_id
_entity_poly.type
_entity_poly.pdbx_seq_one_letter_code
_entity_poly.pdbx_strand_id
1 'polypeptide(L)'
;MIVPTVSREPHVPGQEAQPDEIVPSLAFAFAPLDKTALGIACALVGGLIVYLATAILILTYRQGPLGPNLSLLRQFFLGYSVSWQGAIVGLLWGSAVGFVAGWLFALVRNFTLALYLFFIKTQAEVDQYRDFLDHI
;
A
#
# COMPACT_ATOMS: atom_id res chain seq x y z
N MET A 1 45.22 11.19 21.68
CA MET A 1 43.86 10.65 21.74
C MET A 1 42.90 11.81 21.51
N ILE A 2 42.42 12.01 20.29
CA ILE A 2 41.58 13.15 19.89
C ILE A 2 40.13 12.72 20.05
N VAL A 3 39.45 13.28 21.03
CA VAL A 3 37.99 13.17 21.17
C VAL A 3 37.36 14.08 20.12
N PRO A 4 36.47 13.60 19.24
CA PRO A 4 35.75 14.48 18.34
C PRO A 4 34.77 15.30 19.18
N THR A 5 35.08 16.59 19.35
CA THR A 5 34.15 17.56 19.91
C THR A 5 33.03 17.76 18.90
N VAL A 6 31.87 17.17 19.17
CA VAL A 6 30.61 17.55 18.53
C VAL A 6 30.38 19.01 18.85
N SER A 7 30.63 19.88 17.87
CA SER A 7 30.29 21.30 17.93
C SER A 7 28.78 21.41 18.09
N ARG A 8 28.31 21.61 19.33
CA ARG A 8 26.90 21.94 19.57
C ARG A 8 26.64 23.29 18.95
N GLU A 9 25.91 23.29 17.83
CA GLU A 9 25.34 24.52 17.29
C GLU A 9 24.54 25.21 18.41
N PRO A 10 24.60 26.55 18.49
CA PRO A 10 23.91 27.29 19.53
C PRO A 10 22.41 26.94 19.49
N HIS A 11 21.92 26.37 20.58
CA HIS A 11 20.50 26.15 20.79
C HIS A 11 19.81 27.51 20.83
N VAL A 12 19.18 27.88 19.71
CA VAL A 12 18.39 29.10 19.56
C VAL A 12 17.16 28.95 20.46
N PRO A 13 17.04 29.72 21.58
CA PRO A 13 15.90 29.65 22.45
C PRO A 13 14.74 30.37 21.74
N GLY A 14 13.81 29.59 21.20
CA GLY A 14 12.75 30.07 20.31
C GLY A 14 12.33 29.05 19.25
N GLN A 15 13.12 28.00 19.04
CA GLN A 15 12.70 26.82 18.28
C GLN A 15 11.89 25.85 19.18
N GLU A 16 10.92 26.36 19.92
CA GLU A 16 9.81 25.50 20.33
C GLU A 16 9.13 25.13 19.02
N ALA A 17 9.11 23.85 18.65
CA ALA A 17 8.49 23.38 17.42
C ALA A 17 7.09 24.00 17.32
N GLN A 18 6.95 25.00 16.44
CA GLN A 18 5.76 25.82 16.37
C GLN A 18 4.59 24.86 16.12
N PRO A 19 3.57 24.82 17.00
CA PRO A 19 2.51 23.81 16.94
C PRO A 19 1.92 23.69 15.54
N ASP A 20 1.84 24.82 14.83
CA ASP A 20 1.29 25.00 13.49
C ASP A 20 2.09 24.33 12.36
N GLU A 21 3.37 23.97 12.55
CA GLU A 21 4.19 23.34 11.51
C GLU A 21 4.23 21.80 11.65
N ILE A 22 4.06 21.30 12.88
CA ILE A 22 4.00 19.86 13.18
C ILE A 22 2.60 19.29 12.89
N VAL A 23 1.52 20.02 13.20
CA VAL A 23 0.14 19.53 12.98
C VAL A 23 -0.24 19.25 11.52
N PRO A 24 0.18 20.04 10.50
CA PRO A 24 -0.24 19.79 9.12
C PRO A 24 0.43 18.55 8.55
N SER A 25 1.73 18.38 8.79
CA SER A 25 2.50 17.22 8.30
C SER A 25 2.00 15.90 8.92
N LEU A 26 1.65 15.95 10.20
CA LEU A 26 1.06 14.82 10.91
C LEU A 26 -0.37 14.51 10.41
N ALA A 27 -1.17 15.54 10.14
CA ALA A 27 -2.52 15.38 9.57
C ALA A 27 -2.50 14.68 8.19
N PHE A 28 -1.53 15.01 7.33
CA PHE A 28 -1.35 14.30 6.05
C PHE A 28 -0.90 12.85 6.23
N ALA A 29 -0.04 12.55 7.22
CA ALA A 29 0.40 11.19 7.50
C ALA A 29 -0.75 10.28 7.98
N PHE A 30 -1.67 10.84 8.78
CA PHE A 30 -2.85 10.14 9.31
C PHE A 30 -4.09 10.20 8.42
N ALA A 31 -4.00 10.85 7.26
CA ALA A 31 -5.12 10.89 6.31
C ALA A 31 -5.54 9.46 5.91
N PRO A 32 -6.84 9.14 5.96
CA PRO A 32 -7.38 7.88 5.46
C PRO A 32 -7.02 7.71 4.00
N LEU A 33 -6.54 6.53 3.64
CA LEU A 33 -6.23 6.24 2.25
C LEU A 33 -7.51 5.82 1.52
N ASP A 34 -7.76 6.39 0.34
CA ASP A 34 -8.91 5.97 -0.47
C ASP A 34 -8.67 4.55 -1.03
N LYS A 35 -9.44 3.60 -0.48
CA LYS A 35 -9.41 2.18 -0.83
C LYS A 35 -9.76 1.91 -2.29
N THR A 36 -10.64 2.71 -2.89
CA THR A 36 -11.06 2.53 -4.28
C THR A 36 -10.01 3.07 -5.24
N ALA A 37 -9.42 4.24 -4.93
CA ALA A 37 -8.36 4.82 -5.74
C ALA A 37 -7.12 3.90 -5.78
N LEU A 38 -6.68 3.39 -4.62
CA LEU A 38 -5.54 2.47 -4.57
C LEU A 38 -5.86 1.13 -5.27
N GLY A 39 -7.05 0.59 -5.06
CA GLY A 39 -7.51 -0.61 -5.75
C GLY A 39 -7.47 -0.46 -7.28
N ILE A 40 -8.01 0.65 -7.82
CA ILE A 40 -8.00 0.92 -9.26
C ILE A 40 -6.57 1.08 -9.78
N ALA A 41 -5.70 1.80 -9.07
CA ALA A 41 -4.30 1.94 -9.47
C ALA A 41 -3.59 0.59 -9.55
N CYS A 42 -3.73 -0.26 -8.53
CA CYS A 42 -3.18 -1.62 -8.53
C CYS A 42 -3.81 -2.51 -9.61
N ALA A 43 -5.10 -2.36 -9.91
CA ALA A 43 -5.79 -3.08 -10.98
C ALA A 43 -5.23 -2.74 -12.37
N LEU A 44 -4.98 -1.45 -12.62
CA LEU A 44 -4.42 -0.99 -13.89
C LEU A 44 -2.98 -1.50 -14.06
N VAL A 45 -2.15 -1.34 -13.03
CA VAL A 45 -0.76 -1.80 -13.07
C VAL A 45 -0.69 -3.33 -13.20
N GLY A 46 -1.46 -4.06 -12.39
CA GLY A 46 -1.50 -5.53 -12.41
C GLY A 46 -1.99 -6.08 -13.74
N GLY A 47 -3.10 -5.55 -14.27
CA GLY A 47 -3.63 -5.95 -15.58
C GLY A 47 -2.67 -5.63 -16.72
N LEU A 48 -2.01 -4.47 -16.68
CA LEU A 48 -1.04 -4.08 -17.69
C LEU A 48 0.21 -4.97 -17.67
N ILE A 49 0.73 -5.32 -16.48
CA ILE A 49 1.87 -6.24 -16.34
C ILE A 49 1.54 -7.60 -16.96
N VAL A 50 0.37 -8.17 -16.64
CA VAL A 50 -0.04 -9.48 -17.18
C VAL A 50 -0.25 -9.39 -18.69
N TYR A 51 -0.92 -8.34 -19.18
CA TYR A 51 -1.12 -8.12 -20.61
C TYR A 51 0.19 -8.00 -21.38
N LEU A 52 1.15 -7.19 -20.89
CA LEU A 52 2.45 -7.02 -21.52
C LEU A 52 3.26 -8.30 -21.47
N ALA A 53 3.26 -9.04 -20.35
CA ALA A 53 3.92 -10.33 -20.25
C ALA A 53 3.37 -11.31 -21.30
N THR A 54 2.04 -11.40 -21.45
CA THR A 54 1.41 -12.23 -22.48
C THR A 54 1.72 -11.75 -23.90
N ALA A 55 1.71 -10.44 -24.15
CA ALA A 55 2.02 -9.87 -25.46
C ALA A 55 3.48 -10.14 -25.87
N ILE A 56 4.43 -9.98 -24.93
CA ILE A 56 5.84 -10.32 -25.15
C ILE A 56 5.98 -11.81 -25.46
N LEU A 57 5.33 -12.69 -24.70
CA LEU A 57 5.35 -14.13 -24.96
C LEU A 57 4.85 -14.48 -26.37
N ILE A 58 3.77 -13.85 -26.83
CA ILE A 58 3.24 -14.04 -28.19
C ILE A 58 4.25 -13.59 -29.26
N LEU A 59 4.93 -12.47 -29.04
CA LEU A 59 5.90 -11.91 -29.99
C LEU A 59 7.21 -12.71 -30.02
N THR A 60 7.68 -13.17 -28.85
CA THR A 60 8.94 -13.91 -28.71
C THR A 60 8.79 -15.39 -29.12
N TYR A 61 7.66 -16.03 -28.81
CA TYR A 61 7.37 -17.42 -29.16
C TYR A 61 6.36 -17.52 -30.29
N ARG A 62 6.79 -17.16 -31.51
CA ARG A 62 5.93 -17.18 -32.70
C ARG A 62 5.94 -18.51 -33.47
N GLN A 63 6.95 -19.39 -33.30
CA GLN A 63 7.18 -20.54 -34.23
C GLN A 63 7.71 -21.87 -33.64
N GLY A 64 7.66 -22.12 -32.33
CA GLY A 64 8.15 -23.38 -31.74
C GLY A 64 7.09 -24.15 -30.96
N PRO A 65 7.09 -25.50 -30.95
CA PRO A 65 6.20 -26.27 -30.09
C PRO A 65 6.43 -25.85 -28.64
N LEU A 66 5.44 -25.19 -28.07
CA LEU A 66 5.39 -24.79 -26.67
C LEU A 66 5.61 -26.08 -25.85
N GLY A 67 6.78 -26.17 -25.18
CA GLY A 67 7.16 -27.40 -24.49
C GLY A 67 6.11 -27.85 -23.47
N PRO A 68 6.14 -29.13 -23.02
CA PRO A 68 5.13 -29.74 -22.14
C PRO A 68 4.71 -28.89 -20.93
N ASN A 69 5.61 -28.03 -20.46
CA ASN A 69 5.44 -27.11 -19.34
C ASN A 69 4.35 -26.03 -19.56
N LEU A 70 4.06 -25.63 -20.81
CA LEU A 70 3.00 -24.64 -21.10
C LEU A 70 1.58 -25.21 -21.00
N SER A 71 1.44 -26.55 -20.97
CA SER A 71 0.15 -27.19 -20.68
C SER A 71 -0.31 -26.93 -19.24
N LEU A 72 0.63 -26.77 -18.29
CA LEU A 72 0.30 -26.44 -16.89
C LEU A 72 -0.21 -25.01 -16.74
N LEU A 73 0.23 -24.07 -17.58
CA LEU A 73 -0.23 -22.67 -17.51
C LEU A 73 -1.72 -22.52 -17.86
N ARG A 74 -2.23 -23.40 -18.74
CA ARG A 74 -3.66 -23.54 -19.07
C ARG A 74 -4.50 -23.98 -17.86
N GLN A 75 -3.87 -24.60 -16.86
CA GLN A 75 -4.51 -25.11 -15.65
C GLN A 75 -4.66 -24.02 -14.56
N PHE A 76 -3.76 -23.03 -14.55
CA PHE A 76 -3.85 -21.88 -13.65
C PHE A 76 -4.70 -20.73 -14.21
N PHE A 77 -4.81 -20.59 -15.53
CA PHE A 77 -5.68 -19.61 -16.19
C PHE A 77 -6.75 -20.30 -17.05
N LEU A 78 -7.97 -20.38 -16.53
CA LEU A 78 -9.16 -20.88 -17.24
C LEU A 78 -9.32 -20.15 -18.59
N GLY A 79 -9.19 -20.89 -19.70
CA GLY A 79 -9.36 -20.37 -21.06
C GLY A 79 -8.10 -19.80 -21.72
N TYR A 80 -6.92 -19.95 -21.12
CA TYR A 80 -5.68 -19.42 -21.68
C TYR A 80 -5.19 -20.24 -22.89
N SER A 81 -5.30 -19.63 -24.07
CA SER A 81 -4.46 -19.95 -25.23
C SER A 81 -3.47 -18.80 -25.39
N VAL A 82 -2.22 -19.07 -25.80
CA VAL A 82 -1.22 -18.02 -26.10
C VAL A 82 -1.64 -17.33 -27.40
N SER A 83 -2.65 -16.48 -27.28
CA SER A 83 -3.31 -15.77 -28.36
C SER A 83 -3.70 -14.38 -27.87
N TRP A 84 -4.00 -13.48 -28.80
CA TRP A 84 -4.47 -12.14 -28.48
C TRP A 84 -5.74 -12.14 -27.59
N GLN A 85 -6.57 -13.18 -27.67
CA GLN A 85 -7.74 -13.37 -26.80
C GLN A 85 -7.32 -13.73 -25.36
N GLY A 86 -6.30 -14.59 -25.20
CA GLY A 86 -5.74 -14.93 -23.90
C GLY A 86 -5.10 -13.73 -23.18
N ALA A 87 -4.53 -12.78 -23.93
CA ALA A 87 -3.99 -11.54 -23.36
C ALA A 87 -5.08 -10.67 -22.71
N ILE A 88 -6.26 -10.57 -23.33
CA ILE A 88 -7.41 -9.83 -22.77
C ILE A 88 -7.93 -10.51 -21.51
N VAL A 89 -8.02 -11.85 -21.51
CA VAL A 89 -8.41 -12.62 -20.33
C VAL A 89 -7.40 -12.43 -19.20
N GLY A 90 -6.10 -12.44 -19.52
CA GLY A 90 -5.02 -12.16 -18.57
C GLY A 90 -5.10 -10.74 -18.00
N LEU A 91 -5.44 -9.74 -18.82
CA LEU A 91 -5.67 -8.37 -18.37
C LEU A 91 -6.80 -8.30 -17.34
N LEU A 92 -7.95 -8.92 -17.64
CA LEU A 92 -9.10 -8.91 -16.72
C LEU A 92 -8.78 -9.59 -15.39
N TRP A 93 -8.11 -10.75 -15.42
CA TRP A 93 -7.68 -11.45 -14.20
C TRP A 93 -6.63 -10.68 -13.42
N GLY A 94 -5.61 -10.15 -14.11
CA GLY A 94 -4.57 -9.33 -13.49
C GLY A 94 -5.14 -8.07 -12.85
N SER A 95 -6.12 -7.43 -13.49
CA SER A 95 -6.83 -6.29 -12.93
C SER A 95 -7.71 -6.66 -11.76
N ALA A 96 -8.46 -7.76 -11.81
CA ALA A 96 -9.31 -8.20 -10.69
C ALA A 96 -8.46 -8.54 -9.45
N VAL A 97 -7.39 -9.32 -9.62
CA VAL A 97 -6.49 -9.67 -8.51
C VAL A 97 -5.76 -8.44 -7.99
N GLY A 98 -5.26 -7.57 -8.89
CA GLY A 98 -4.62 -6.31 -8.51
C GLY A 98 -5.55 -5.38 -7.75
N PHE A 99 -6.83 -5.28 -8.17
CA PHE A 99 -7.85 -4.52 -7.48
C PHE A 99 -8.07 -5.01 -6.06
N VAL A 100 -8.32 -6.31 -5.90
CA VAL A 100 -8.59 -6.92 -4.58
C VAL A 100 -7.39 -6.76 -3.65
N ALA A 101 -6.18 -7.00 -4.14
CA ALA A 101 -4.96 -6.84 -3.35
C ALA A 101 -4.75 -5.38 -2.91
N GLY A 102 -4.85 -4.42 -3.83
CA GLY A 102 -4.71 -2.99 -3.51
C GLY A 102 -5.80 -2.48 -2.57
N TRP A 103 -7.05 -2.90 -2.80
CA TRP A 103 -8.19 -2.54 -1.95
C TRP A 103 -8.05 -3.07 -0.53
N LEU A 104 -7.66 -4.35 -0.38
CA LEU A 104 -7.43 -4.97 0.94
C LEU A 104 -6.27 -4.29 1.68
N PHE A 105 -5.20 -3.94 0.97
CA PHE A 105 -4.07 -3.24 1.58
C PHE A 105 -4.48 -1.87 2.14
N ALA A 106 -5.23 -1.08 1.37
CA ALA A 106 -5.75 0.20 1.84
C ALA A 106 -6.69 0.04 3.05
N LEU A 107 -7.55 -0.99 3.03
CA LEU A 107 -8.46 -1.30 4.13
C LEU A 107 -7.69 -1.61 5.41
N VAL A 108 -6.70 -2.51 5.35
CA VAL A 108 -5.89 -2.90 6.50
C VAL A 108 -5.11 -1.71 7.03
N ARG A 109 -4.46 -0.91 6.17
CA ARG A 109 -3.75 0.31 6.58
C ARG A 109 -4.68 1.27 7.32
N ASN A 110 -5.84 1.55 6.73
CA ASN A 110 -6.80 2.49 7.32
C ASN A 110 -7.35 1.98 8.66
N PHE A 111 -7.60 0.68 8.76
CA PHE A 111 -8.04 0.04 9.99
C PHE A 111 -6.99 0.13 11.10
N THR A 112 -5.71 -0.13 10.78
CA THR A 112 -4.60 0.00 11.73
C THR A 112 -4.46 1.43 12.25
N LEU A 113 -4.60 2.44 11.38
CA LEU A 113 -4.56 3.84 11.80
C LEU A 113 -5.74 4.20 12.70
N ALA A 114 -6.96 3.76 12.34
CA ALA A 114 -8.14 3.98 13.16
C ALA A 114 -8.01 3.34 14.54
N LEU A 115 -7.49 2.10 14.61
CA LEU A 115 -7.21 1.41 15.87
C LEU A 115 -6.17 2.17 16.70
N TYR A 116 -5.05 2.58 16.11
CA TYR A 116 -4.01 3.31 16.81
C TYR A 116 -4.53 4.61 17.44
N LEU A 117 -5.32 5.38 16.67
CA LEU A 117 -5.97 6.59 17.17
C LEU A 117 -7.00 6.30 18.28
N PHE A 118 -7.76 5.21 18.13
CA PHE A 118 -8.73 4.77 19.14
C PHE A 118 -8.04 4.41 20.46
N PHE A 119 -6.94 3.66 20.41
CA PHE A 119 -6.17 3.29 21.62
C PHE A 119 -5.61 4.52 22.34
N ILE A 120 -5.09 5.52 21.61
CA ILE A 120 -4.58 6.75 22.22
C ILE A 120 -5.71 7.55 22.88
N LYS A 121 -6.85 7.73 22.20
CA LYS A 121 -7.97 8.49 22.75
C LYS A 121 -8.59 7.81 23.98
N THR A 122 -8.70 6.49 23.96
CA THR A 122 -9.29 5.73 25.07
C THR A 122 -8.48 5.92 26.35
N GLN A 123 -7.15 5.96 26.27
CA GLN A 123 -6.29 6.18 27.43
C GLN A 123 -6.46 7.60 28.00
N ALA A 124 -6.59 8.61 27.13
CA ALA A 124 -6.80 9.99 27.56
C ALA A 124 -8.14 10.18 28.30
N GLU A 125 -9.20 9.49 27.88
CA GLU A 125 -10.48 9.54 28.58
C GLU A 125 -10.42 8.85 29.96
N VAL A 126 -9.75 7.69 30.05
CA VAL A 126 -9.59 6.95 31.31
C VAL A 126 -8.82 7.75 32.36
N ASP A 127 -7.76 8.46 31.96
CA ASP A 127 -6.98 9.30 32.88
C ASP A 127 -7.80 10.49 33.41
N GLN A 128 -8.66 11.07 32.58
CA GLN A 128 -9.52 12.19 32.97
C GLN A 128 -10.60 11.80 33.99
N TYR A 129 -11.15 10.57 33.88
CA TYR A 129 -12.08 10.05 34.90
C TYR A 129 -11.38 9.77 36.23
N ARG A 130 -10.09 9.40 36.20
CA ARG A 130 -9.32 9.13 37.43
C ARG A 130 -9.06 10.40 38.23
N ASP A 131 -8.68 11.49 37.56
CA ASP A 131 -8.42 12.80 38.17
C ASP A 131 -9.69 13.42 38.79
N PHE A 132 -10.87 13.21 38.18
CA PHE A 132 -12.15 13.64 38.75
C PHE A 132 -12.49 12.93 40.07
N LEU A 133 -12.17 11.64 40.19
CA LEU A 133 -12.46 10.84 41.39
C LEU A 133 -11.53 11.14 42.56
N ASP A 134 -10.33 11.67 42.29
CA ASP A 134 -9.38 12.06 43.33
C ASP A 134 -9.75 13.41 44.00
N HIS A 135 -10.74 14.14 43.45
CA HIS A 135 -11.16 15.48 43.89
C HIS A 135 -12.47 15.52 44.71
N ILE A 136 -13.10 14.37 44.99
CA ILE A 136 -14.36 14.22 45.75
C ILE A 136 -14.18 13.22 46.88
#